data_AF-A0A0S7YNN5-F1
#
_entry.id   AF-A0A0S7YNN5-F1
#
_cell.length_a   1.000
_cell.length_b   1.000
_cell.length_c   1.000
_cell.angle_alpha   90.00
_cell.angle_beta   90.00
_cell.angle_gamma   90.00
#
_symmetry.space_group_name_H-M   'P 1'
#
loop_
_entity.id
_entity.type
_entity.pdbx_description
1 polymer ?
#
loop_
_entity_poly.entity_id
_entity_poly.type
_entity_poly.pdbx_seq_one_letter_code
_entity_poly.pdbx_strand_id
1 'polypeptide(L)'
;MKPPFKGLDMETQLLVAAGAAVAAGCISCLESITAAAAAEEIDHKKLRVAAIIGQHVKDQPAGLMKSKADELLGTHLSAYKAAASCPRYDEAAVRKTGGTFTTTSLCGGG
;
A
#
# COMPACT_ATOMS: atom_id res chain seq x y z
N MET A 1 -1.70 14.86 29.44
CA MET A 1 -0.80 13.71 29.71
C MET A 1 0.62 14.15 29.36
N LYS A 2 1.61 13.89 30.22
CA LYS A 2 3.01 14.28 29.97
C LYS A 2 3.73 13.11 29.28
N PRO A 3 4.28 13.28 28.07
CA PRO A 3 4.90 12.18 27.34
C PRO A 3 6.13 11.63 28.09
N PRO A 4 6.42 10.32 27.99
CA PRO A 4 7.44 9.64 28.82
C PRO A 4 8.89 9.92 28.40
N PHE A 5 9.13 10.78 27.41
CA PHE A 5 10.45 11.00 26.84
C PHE A 5 11.17 12.15 27.55
N LYS A 6 11.75 11.87 28.72
CA LYS A 6 12.60 12.80 29.48
C LYS A 6 13.94 13.18 28.80
N GLY A 7 14.12 12.87 27.51
CA GLY A 7 15.38 13.06 26.78
C GLY A 7 15.27 13.43 25.31
N LEU A 8 14.05 13.61 24.76
CA LEU A 8 13.85 14.16 23.42
C LEU A 8 13.19 15.52 23.52
N ASP A 9 13.63 16.47 22.70
CA ASP A 9 12.94 17.74 22.50
C ASP A 9 11.54 17.50 21.92
N MET A 10 10.63 18.43 22.20
CA MET A 10 9.22 18.33 21.79
C MET A 10 9.04 18.23 20.28
N GLU A 11 9.88 18.94 19.52
CA GLU A 11 9.87 18.90 18.07
C GLU A 11 10.13 17.46 17.57
N THR A 12 11.20 16.84 18.03
CA THR A 12 11.54 15.47 17.63
C THR A 12 10.47 14.46 18.07
N GLN A 13 9.88 14.64 19.26
CA GLN A 13 8.77 13.79 19.70
C GLN A 13 7.57 13.87 18.75
N LEU A 14 7.19 15.07 18.32
CA LEU A 14 6.06 15.29 17.43
C LEU A 14 6.34 14.79 16.01
N LEU A 15 7.56 14.94 15.51
CA LEU A 15 7.97 14.38 14.22
C LEU A 15 7.94 12.85 14.22
N VAL A 16 8.45 12.21 15.27
CA VAL A 16 8.39 10.74 15.43
C VAL A 16 6.94 10.28 15.53
N ALA A 17 6.12 10.97 16.33
CA ALA A 17 4.71 10.65 16.48
C ALA A 17 3.95 10.77 15.15
N ALA A 18 4.22 11.81 14.35
CA ALA A 18 3.60 12.00 13.05
C ALA A 18 3.94 10.86 12.07
N GLY A 19 5.23 10.47 12.00
CA GLY A 19 5.65 9.34 11.18
C GLY A 19 5.01 8.01 11.64
N ALA A 20 4.93 7.78 12.95
CA ALA A 20 4.29 6.59 13.52
C ALA A 20 2.78 6.55 13.23
N ALA A 21 2.08 7.68 13.31
CA ALA A 21 0.65 7.77 13.00
C ALA A 21 0.36 7.43 11.53
N VAL A 22 1.22 7.90 10.61
CA VAL A 22 1.12 7.55 9.17
C VAL A 22 1.38 6.05 8.96
N ALA A 23 2.43 5.51 9.59
CA ALA A 23 2.76 4.09 9.48
C ALA A 23 1.63 3.20 10.00
N ALA A 24 0.98 3.60 11.10
CA ALA A 24 -0.18 2.92 11.68
C ALA A 24 -1.49 3.15 10.89
N GLY A 25 -1.54 4.14 10.00
CA GLY A 25 -2.76 4.53 9.30
C GLY A 25 -3.84 5.16 10.19
N CYS A 26 -3.46 5.75 11.33
CA CYS A 26 -4.39 6.39 12.26
C CYS A 26 -4.62 7.87 11.89
N ILE A 27 -5.72 8.16 11.20
CA ILE A 27 -6.05 9.52 10.71
C ILE A 27 -6.26 10.48 11.89
N SER A 28 -7.07 10.09 12.88
CA SER A 28 -7.35 10.93 14.06
C SER A 28 -6.10 11.22 14.89
N CYS A 29 -5.17 10.25 14.97
CA CYS A 29 -3.87 10.47 15.60
C CYS A 29 -3.06 11.51 14.82
N LEU A 30 -3.03 11.41 13.49
CA LEU A 30 -2.30 12.35 12.64
C LEU A 30 -2.85 13.77 12.76
N GLU A 31 -4.17 13.94 12.79
CA GLU A 31 -4.83 15.25 12.99
C GLU A 31 -4.47 15.86 14.35
N SER A 32 -4.53 15.09 15.43
CA SER A 32 -4.18 15.60 16.77
C SER A 32 -2.69 15.97 16.88
N ILE A 33 -1.80 15.18 16.28
CA ILE A 33 -0.35 15.43 16.29
C ILE A 33 0.00 16.64 15.41
N THR A 34 -0.63 16.78 14.25
CA THR A 34 -0.39 17.94 13.36
C THR A 34 -0.92 19.23 13.97
N ALA A 35 -2.05 19.20 14.68
CA ALA A 35 -2.53 20.34 15.47
C ALA A 35 -1.56 20.71 16.59
N ALA A 36 -1.02 19.72 17.32
CA ALA A 36 -0.01 19.95 18.35
C ALA A 36 1.29 20.52 17.77
N ALA A 37 1.73 20.02 16.61
CA ALA A 37 2.92 20.52 15.93
C ALA A 37 2.77 21.93 15.38
N ALA A 38 1.56 22.31 14.95
CA ALA A 38 1.25 23.69 14.56
C ALA A 38 1.29 24.64 15.77
N ALA A 39 0.82 24.19 16.94
CA ALA A 39 0.88 24.97 18.18
C ALA A 39 2.32 25.22 18.67
N GLU A 40 3.24 24.30 18.36
CA GLU A 40 4.68 24.40 18.67
C GLU A 40 5.50 25.05 17.55
N GLU A 41 4.84 25.65 16.55
CA GLU A 41 5.48 26.34 15.41
C GLU A 41 6.51 25.47 14.63
N ILE A 42 6.30 24.15 14.59
CA ILE A 42 7.19 23.23 13.88
C ILE A 42 7.08 23.45 12.37
N ASP A 43 8.23 23.51 11.68
CA ASP A 43 8.26 23.65 10.22
C ASP A 43 7.50 22.52 9.52
N HIS A 44 6.48 22.91 8.74
CA HIS A 44 5.69 22.00 7.91
C HIS A 44 6.53 21.12 6.99
N LYS A 45 7.71 21.58 6.55
CA LYS A 45 8.63 20.76 5.74
C LYS A 45 9.11 19.54 6.51
N LYS A 46 9.45 19.68 7.79
CA LYS A 46 9.90 18.57 8.65
C LYS A 46 8.78 17.56 8.89
N LEU A 47 7.58 18.05 9.18
CA LEU A 47 6.38 17.19 9.30
C LEU A 47 6.09 16.41 8.02
N ARG A 48 6.23 17.05 6.86
CA ARG A 48 6.04 16.40 5.56
C ARG A 48 7.07 15.27 5.34
N VAL A 49 8.33 15.52 5.68
CA VAL A 49 9.39 14.49 5.59
C VAL A 49 9.08 13.32 6.54
N ALA A 50 8.69 13.59 7.78
CA ALA A 50 8.30 12.56 8.74
C ALA A 50 7.13 11.70 8.24
N ALA A 51 6.12 12.33 7.63
CA ALA A 51 5.00 11.62 7.01
C ALA A 51 5.42 10.74 5.82
N ILE A 52 6.32 11.23 4.96
CA ILE A 52 6.87 10.44 3.83
C ILE A 52 7.61 9.21 4.35
N ILE A 53 8.42 9.36 5.41
CA ILE A 53 9.14 8.24 6.04
C ILE A 53 8.13 7.24 6.61
N GLY A 54 7.11 7.71 7.33
CA GLY A 54 6.04 6.85 7.85
C GLY A 54 5.33 6.05 6.76
N GLN A 55 5.05 6.69 5.62
CA GLN A 55 4.44 6.02 4.46
C GLN A 55 5.38 4.96 3.86
N HIS A 56 6.68 5.25 3.74
CA HIS A 56 7.66 4.27 3.28
C HIS A 56 7.74 3.03 4.18
N VAL A 57 7.75 3.24 5.49
CA VAL A 57 7.75 2.15 6.48
C VAL A 57 6.48 1.30 6.38
N LYS A 58 5.33 1.92 6.08
CA LYS A 58 4.06 1.23 5.83
C LYS A 58 4.09 0.37 4.57
N ASP A 59 4.72 0.86 3.50
CA ASP A 59 4.67 0.23 2.18
C ASP A 59 5.70 -0.89 2.01
N GLN A 60 6.82 -0.87 2.76
CA GLN A 60 7.86 -1.91 2.69
C GLN A 60 7.36 -3.34 2.97
N PRO A 61 6.60 -3.61 4.06
CA PRO A 61 6.06 -4.94 4.33
C PRO A 61 5.19 -5.48 3.18
N ALA A 62 4.41 -4.61 2.52
CA ALA A 62 3.60 -5.02 1.38
C ALA A 62 4.47 -5.45 0.19
N GLY A 63 5.62 -4.80 -0.03
CA GLY A 63 6.60 -5.23 -1.04
C GLY A 63 7.22 -6.58 -0.72
N LEU A 64 7.62 -6.81 0.54
CA LEU A 64 8.21 -8.07 0.98
C LEU A 64 7.20 -9.23 0.96
N MET A 65 5.95 -8.98 1.38
CA MET A 65 4.88 -9.98 1.31
C MET A 65 4.55 -10.37 -0.12
N LYS A 66 4.55 -9.41 -1.06
CA LYS A 66 4.37 -9.72 -2.50
C LYS A 66 5.51 -10.59 -3.02
N SER A 67 6.76 -10.26 -2.71
CA SER A 67 7.91 -11.08 -3.09
C SER A 67 7.84 -12.51 -2.54
N LYS A 68 7.34 -12.70 -1.31
CA LYS A 68 7.16 -14.03 -0.73
C LYS A 68 5.95 -14.77 -1.28
N ALA A 69 4.85 -14.08 -1.57
CA ALA A 69 3.71 -14.66 -2.26
C ALA A 69 4.10 -15.16 -3.66
N ASP A 70 4.93 -14.42 -4.38
CA ASP A 70 5.46 -14.82 -5.69
C ASP A 70 6.28 -16.12 -5.63
N GLU A 71 7.15 -16.23 -4.62
CA GLU A 71 7.95 -17.43 -4.37
C GLU A 71 7.05 -18.65 -4.09
N LEU A 72 6.00 -18.48 -3.28
CA LEU A 72 5.07 -19.56 -2.92
C LEU A 72 4.13 -19.96 -4.06
N LEU A 73 3.70 -19.00 -4.89
CA LEU A 73 2.75 -19.22 -5.98
C LEU A 73 3.44 -19.58 -7.31
N GLY A 74 4.78 -19.49 -7.39
CA GLY A 74 5.52 -19.73 -8.62
C GLY A 74 5.20 -18.72 -9.73
N THR A 75 4.72 -17.53 -9.36
CA THR A 75 4.31 -16.47 -10.31
C THR A 75 5.12 -15.20 -10.05
N HIS A 76 5.47 -14.47 -11.10
CA HIS A 76 6.18 -13.19 -10.99
C HIS A 76 5.19 -12.01 -10.81
N LEU A 77 4.34 -11.99 -9.78
CA LEU A 77 3.39 -10.88 -9.60
C LEU A 77 4.11 -9.55 -9.27
N SER A 78 5.32 -9.61 -8.72
CA SER A 78 6.23 -8.46 -8.53
C SER A 78 6.78 -7.87 -9.82
N ALA A 79 6.83 -8.65 -10.92
CA ALA A 79 7.23 -8.15 -12.24
C ALA A 79 6.05 -7.57 -13.05
N TYR A 80 4.82 -7.73 -12.57
CA TYR A 80 3.63 -7.19 -13.23
C TYR A 80 3.52 -5.68 -12.98
N LYS A 81 4.43 -4.89 -13.56
CA LYS A 81 4.11 -3.53 -13.99
C LYS A 81 3.02 -3.69 -15.04
N ALA A 82 1.76 -3.62 -14.59
CA ALA A 82 0.53 -3.46 -15.36
C ALA A 82 0.76 -3.63 -16.87
N ALA A 83 1.00 -4.87 -17.30
CA ALA A 83 0.99 -5.17 -18.73
C ALA A 83 -0.46 -4.98 -19.15
N ALA A 84 -0.66 -3.93 -19.93
CA ALA A 84 -1.93 -3.55 -20.52
C ALA A 84 -2.70 -4.77 -21.05
N SER A 85 -4.03 -4.65 -20.98
CA SER A 85 -5.03 -5.51 -21.59
C SER A 85 -5.13 -6.94 -21.07
N CYS A 86 -5.95 -7.15 -20.03
CA CYS A 86 -6.85 -8.31 -20.07
C CYS A 86 -7.64 -8.20 -21.38
N PRO A 87 -7.65 -9.22 -22.27
CA PRO A 87 -8.55 -9.19 -23.41
C PRO A 87 -9.96 -9.05 -22.85
N ARG A 88 -10.66 -7.97 -23.23
CA ARG A 88 -12.11 -7.90 -23.04
C ARG A 88 -12.65 -9.19 -23.64
N TYR A 89 -13.44 -9.92 -22.88
CA TYR A 89 -14.37 -10.86 -23.49
C TYR A 89 -15.20 -10.04 -24.46
N ASP A 90 -14.93 -10.17 -25.75
CA ASP A 90 -15.78 -9.61 -26.78
C ASP A 90 -17.13 -10.31 -26.62
N GLU A 91 -18.15 -9.53 -26.24
CA GLU A 91 -19.56 -9.90 -26.22
C GLU A 91 -20.11 -10.09 -27.64
N ALA A 92 -19.36 -10.81 -28.48
CA ALA A 92 -19.66 -11.01 -29.89
C ALA A 92 -19.42 -12.47 -30.30
N ALA A 93 -19.93 -13.43 -29.51
CA ALA A 93 -20.15 -14.79 -30.00
C ALA A 93 -21.35 -15.47 -29.32
N VAL A 94 -22.53 -15.26 -29.94
CA VAL A 94 -23.52 -16.31 -30.25
C VAL A 94 -24.22 -16.97 -29.05
N ARG A 95 -25.41 -16.47 -28.70
CA ARG A 95 -26.74 -17.06 -29.04
C ARG A 95 -26.96 -18.51 -28.55
N LYS A 96 -27.97 -18.63 -27.67
CA LYS A 96 -28.86 -19.78 -27.43
C LYS A 96 -28.84 -20.84 -28.55
N THR A 97 -28.39 -22.04 -28.21
CA THR A 97 -29.13 -23.31 -28.36
C THR A 97 -28.46 -24.35 -27.47
N GLY A 98 -29.25 -25.14 -26.75
CA GLY A 98 -28.80 -25.96 -25.63
C GLY A 98 -27.90 -27.15 -25.97
N GLY A 99 -27.41 -27.78 -24.90
CA GLY A 99 -26.84 -29.13 -24.93
C GLY A 99 -25.31 -29.18 -24.87
N THR A 100 -24.83 -29.74 -23.77
CA THR A 100 -23.58 -30.53 -23.66
C THR A 100 -22.26 -29.75 -23.63
N PHE A 101 -21.70 -29.64 -22.42
CA PHE A 101 -20.32 -29.21 -22.17
C PHE A 101 -19.37 -30.33 -22.59
N THR A 102 -18.57 -30.11 -23.63
CA THR A 102 -17.45 -31.00 -23.97
C THR A 102 -16.18 -30.17 -23.88
N THR A 103 -15.40 -30.41 -22.83
CA THR A 103 -14.05 -29.87 -22.66
C THR A 103 -13.13 -30.57 -23.65
N THR A 104 -12.86 -29.95 -24.79
CA THR A 104 -11.74 -30.37 -25.64
C THR A 104 -10.54 -29.49 -25.31
N SER A 105 -9.67 -30.04 -24.46
CA SER A 105 -8.28 -29.61 -24.33
C SER A 105 -7.58 -29.76 -25.68
N LEU A 106 -7.15 -28.65 -26.28
CA LEU A 106 -6.11 -28.61 -27.30
C LEU A 106 -5.34 -27.28 -27.16
N CYS A 107 -4.32 -27.28 -26.30
CA CYS A 107 -3.17 -26.41 -26.54
C CYS A 107 -2.30 -27.11 -27.59
N GLY A 108 -2.58 -26.84 -28.87
CA GLY A 108 -1.71 -27.17 -30.01
C GLY A 108 -0.79 -25.99 -30.30
N GLY A 109 0.49 -26.30 -30.51
CA GLY A 109 1.59 -25.35 -30.59
C GLY A 109 1.68 -24.49 -31.86
N GLY A 110 2.64 -23.56 -31.78
CA GLY A 110 3.17 -22.70 -32.83
C GLY A 110 4.37 -21.96 -32.28
#